data_AF-A0A969V5I8-F1
#
_entry.id   AF-A0A969V5I8-F1
#
_cell.length_a   1.000
_cell.length_b   1.000
_cell.length_c   1.000
_cell.angle_alpha   90.00
_cell.angle_beta   90.00
_cell.angle_gamma   90.00
#
_symmetry.space_group_name_H-M   'P 1'
#
loop_
_entity.id
_entity.type
_entity.pdbx_description
1 polymer ?
#
loop_
_entity_poly.entity_id
_entity_poly.type
_entity_poly.pdbx_seq_one_letter_code
_entity_poly.pdbx_strand_id
1 'polypeptide(L)'
;MTAITLNLNPIIKLTDEQFFQLCQENENIRLERTAKGELIIMSPAGGETGNSNAGLTAQIWIWNQQNKLGKVFDSSTGFKLPNGADRSPDASWVTLERWDALTSEQKTKFPPICPDFVVELMSPSDSLKETQDKMKEYRDNGARLGWLINRKSRQVEIYRLGAEIEVLQSPATLSGEDVLPGFVLNLDSIW
;
A
#
# COMPACT_ATOMS: atom_id res chain seq x y z
N MET A 1 8.01 -8.02 8.38
CA MET A 1 7.48 -9.37 8.18
C MET A 1 8.50 -10.07 7.31
N THR A 2 8.92 -11.28 7.66
CA THR A 2 9.81 -12.00 6.75
C THR A 2 8.96 -12.45 5.56
N ALA A 3 9.16 -11.79 4.42
CA ALA A 3 8.53 -12.19 3.17
C ALA A 3 9.27 -13.39 2.58
N ILE A 4 8.53 -14.37 2.08
CA ILE A 4 9.09 -15.47 1.28
C ILE A 4 8.63 -15.28 -0.15
N THR A 5 9.57 -15.23 -1.09
CA THR A 5 9.26 -15.13 -2.51
C THR A 5 9.38 -16.50 -3.17
N LEU A 6 8.31 -16.94 -3.83
CA LEU A 6 8.28 -18.15 -4.65
C LEU A 6 8.26 -17.80 -6.13
N ASN A 7 9.31 -18.20 -6.84
CA ASN A 7 9.35 -18.09 -8.29
C ASN A 7 8.68 -19.32 -8.93
N LEU A 8 7.58 -19.08 -9.65
CA LEU A 8 6.80 -20.14 -10.29
C LEU A 8 7.29 -20.49 -11.70
N ASN A 9 8.27 -19.75 -12.25
CA ASN A 9 8.74 -19.99 -13.60
C ASN A 9 9.72 -21.19 -13.67
N PRO A 10 9.70 -21.96 -14.78
CA PRO A 10 8.79 -21.87 -15.92
C PRO A 10 7.49 -22.69 -15.73
N ILE A 11 7.21 -23.19 -14.53
CA ILE A 11 6.15 -24.17 -14.23
C ILE A 11 4.76 -23.59 -14.57
N ILE A 12 4.43 -22.41 -14.05
CA ILE A 12 3.13 -21.79 -14.27
C ILE A 12 3.22 -20.26 -14.20
N LYS A 13 2.39 -19.59 -15.00
CA LYS A 13 2.07 -18.17 -14.88
C LYS A 13 0.58 -18.06 -14.54
N LEU A 14 0.28 -17.62 -13.32
CA LEU A 14 -1.11 -17.43 -12.90
C LEU A 14 -1.73 -16.28 -13.67
N THR A 15 -2.95 -16.46 -14.17
CA THR A 15 -3.79 -15.35 -14.64
C THR A 15 -4.23 -14.48 -13.46
N ASP A 16 -4.82 -13.32 -13.72
CA ASP A 16 -5.38 -12.46 -12.66
C ASP A 16 -6.48 -13.18 -11.88
N GLU A 17 -7.36 -13.89 -12.58
CA GLU A 17 -8.43 -14.68 -11.95
C GLU A 17 -7.87 -15.83 -11.09
N GLN A 18 -6.86 -16.54 -11.59
CA GLN A 18 -6.23 -17.62 -10.83
C GLN A 18 -5.51 -17.12 -9.58
N PHE A 19 -4.83 -15.96 -9.67
CA PHE A 19 -4.17 -15.37 -8.51
C PHE A 19 -5.19 -14.86 -7.48
N PHE A 20 -6.26 -14.21 -7.93
CA PHE A 20 -7.37 -13.81 -7.04
C PHE A 20 -7.98 -15.03 -6.34
N GLN A 21 -8.33 -16.08 -7.10
CA GLN A 21 -8.87 -17.31 -6.51
C GLN A 21 -7.89 -17.96 -5.52
N LEU A 22 -6.58 -17.98 -5.83
CA LEU A 22 -5.57 -18.48 -4.91
C LEU A 22 -5.60 -17.72 -3.57
N CYS A 23 -5.76 -16.40 -3.61
CA CYS A 23 -5.91 -15.60 -2.39
C CYS A 23 -7.19 -15.95 -1.62
N GLN A 24 -8.32 -16.09 -2.32
CA GLN A 24 -9.60 -16.45 -1.71
C GLN A 24 -9.62 -17.86 -1.10
N GLU A 25 -8.91 -18.83 -1.68
CA GLU A 25 -8.79 -20.18 -1.11
C GLU A 25 -7.80 -20.24 0.06
N ASN A 26 -7.00 -19.18 0.27
CA ASN A 26 -5.95 -19.11 1.29
C ASN A 26 -6.11 -17.85 2.16
N GLU A 27 -7.34 -17.57 2.62
CA GLU A 27 -7.71 -16.33 3.32
C GLU A 27 -6.83 -15.99 4.55
N ASN A 28 -6.18 -16.99 5.14
CA ASN A 28 -5.29 -16.83 6.29
C ASN A 28 -3.85 -16.44 5.92
N ILE A 29 -3.55 -16.29 4.63
CA ILE A 29 -2.21 -15.97 4.11
C ILE A 29 -2.30 -14.68 3.30
N ARG A 30 -1.44 -13.71 3.62
CA ARG A 30 -1.28 -12.52 2.79
C ARG A 30 -0.38 -12.83 1.61
N LEU A 31 -0.91 -12.64 0.40
CA LEU A 31 -0.23 -12.88 -0.85
C LEU A 31 -0.16 -11.60 -1.68
N GLU A 32 1.01 -11.34 -2.24
CA GLU A 32 1.21 -10.38 -3.32
C GLU A 32 1.80 -11.11 -4.54
N ARG A 33 1.69 -10.48 -5.70
CA ARG A 33 2.31 -10.99 -6.93
C ARG A 33 3.17 -9.92 -7.58
N THR A 34 4.42 -10.23 -7.88
CA THR A 34 5.31 -9.30 -8.59
C THR A 34 4.89 -9.16 -10.07
N ALA A 35 5.35 -8.11 -10.75
CA ALA A 35 5.18 -7.96 -12.20
C ALA A 35 5.78 -9.12 -13.03
N LYS A 36 6.68 -9.93 -12.44
CA LYS A 36 7.26 -11.12 -13.06
C LYS A 36 6.42 -12.39 -12.82
N GLY A 37 5.36 -12.31 -12.02
CA GLY A 37 4.51 -13.42 -11.63
C GLY A 37 5.02 -14.25 -10.45
N GLU A 38 5.98 -13.72 -9.67
CA GLU A 38 6.45 -14.38 -8.44
C GLU A 38 5.45 -14.12 -7.31
N LEU A 39 5.25 -15.10 -6.44
CA LEU A 39 4.38 -14.96 -5.27
C LEU A 39 5.18 -14.50 -4.07
N ILE A 40 4.71 -13.47 -3.41
CA ILE A 40 5.26 -13.00 -2.14
C ILE A 40 4.30 -13.39 -1.03
N ILE A 41 4.78 -14.21 -0.11
CA ILE A 41 4.04 -14.70 1.04
C ILE A 41 4.48 -13.89 2.26
N MET A 42 3.53 -13.25 2.92
CA MET A 42 3.78 -12.45 4.11
C MET A 42 3.15 -13.10 5.34
N SER A 43 3.88 -13.09 6.44
CA SER A 43 3.31 -13.41 7.76
C SER A 43 2.36 -12.29 8.21
N PRO A 44 1.44 -12.55 9.16
CA PRO A 44 0.68 -11.47 9.79
C PRO A 44 1.58 -10.46 10.53
N ALA A 45 1.12 -9.22 10.63
CA ALA A 45 1.78 -8.19 11.42
C ALA A 45 1.71 -8.51 12.94
N GLY A 46 2.74 -8.12 13.68
CA GLY A 46 2.71 -8.15 15.16
C GLY A 46 1.81 -7.05 15.74
N GLY A 47 1.41 -7.20 17.00
CA GLY A 47 0.41 -6.33 17.65
C GLY A 47 0.76 -4.83 17.62
N GLU A 48 2.02 -4.46 17.86
CA GLU A 48 2.44 -3.05 17.80
C GLU A 48 2.33 -2.46 16.40
N THR A 49 2.76 -3.21 15.38
CA THR A 49 2.65 -2.75 13.97
C THR A 49 1.18 -2.64 13.58
N GLY A 50 0.37 -3.63 13.96
CA GLY A 50 -1.08 -3.61 13.73
C GLY A 50 -1.77 -2.42 14.39
N ASN A 51 -1.43 -2.10 15.64
CA ASN A 51 -1.99 -0.95 16.36
C ASN A 51 -1.61 0.38 15.72
N SER A 52 -0.34 0.58 15.37
CA SER A 52 0.11 1.79 14.68
C SER A 52 -0.55 1.92 13.30
N ASN A 53 -0.68 0.83 12.55
CA ASN A 53 -1.35 0.87 11.25
C ASN A 53 -2.85 1.16 11.36
N ALA A 54 -3.52 0.64 12.38
CA ALA A 54 -4.92 0.94 12.65
C ALA A 54 -5.12 2.43 12.95
N GLY A 55 -4.26 3.03 13.79
CA GLY A 55 -4.28 4.47 14.06
C GLY A 55 -4.02 5.32 12.81
N LEU A 56 -3.05 4.91 11.98
CA LEU A 56 -2.75 5.55 10.70
C LEU A 56 -3.96 5.53 9.75
N THR A 57 -4.53 4.34 9.54
CA THR A 57 -5.70 4.15 8.65
C THR A 57 -6.91 4.93 9.16
N ALA A 58 -7.13 4.96 10.48
CA ALA A 58 -8.23 5.71 11.08
C ALA A 58 -8.13 7.22 10.81
N GLN A 59 -6.94 7.81 10.90
CA GLN A 59 -6.74 9.23 10.61
C GLN A 59 -7.10 9.57 9.15
N ILE A 60 -6.63 8.76 8.20
CA ILE A 60 -6.95 8.93 6.76
C ILE A 60 -8.46 8.75 6.53
N TRP A 61 -9.06 7.73 7.15
CA TRP A 61 -10.49 7.44 7.01
C TRP A 61 -11.36 8.58 7.55
N ILE A 62 -11.06 9.11 8.73
CA ILE A 62 -11.80 10.24 9.33
C ILE A 62 -11.72 11.47 8.42
N TRP A 63 -10.53 11.83 7.95
CA TRP A 63 -10.36 12.92 6.99
C TRP A 63 -11.20 12.69 5.73
N ASN A 64 -11.17 11.48 5.16
CA ASN A 64 -11.93 11.19 3.95
C ASN A 64 -13.45 11.20 4.18
N GLN A 65 -13.96 10.80 5.36
CA GLN A 65 -15.39 10.90 5.67
C GLN A 65 -15.87 12.36 5.74
N GLN A 66 -15.02 13.26 6.24
CA GLN A 66 -15.33 14.69 6.33
C GLN A 66 -15.32 15.35 4.94
N ASN A 67 -14.34 15.02 4.11
CA ASN A 67 -14.11 15.68 2.83
C ASN A 67 -14.79 14.98 1.63
N LYS A 68 -15.08 13.69 1.76
CA LYS A 68 -15.76 12.84 0.75
C LYS A 68 -15.09 12.84 -0.63
N LEU A 69 -13.76 12.94 -0.64
CA LEU A 69 -12.99 13.06 -1.88
C LEU A 69 -12.63 11.71 -2.51
N GLY A 70 -12.81 10.59 -1.81
CA GLY A 70 -12.44 9.28 -2.32
C GLY A 70 -12.81 8.10 -1.44
N LYS A 71 -12.05 7.01 -1.58
CA LYS A 71 -12.17 5.76 -0.81
C LYS A 71 -10.85 5.43 -0.17
N VAL A 72 -10.90 5.07 1.12
CA VAL A 72 -9.75 4.61 1.92
C VAL A 72 -9.82 3.10 2.02
N PHE A 73 -8.67 2.46 1.91
CA PHE A 73 -8.52 1.01 1.98
C PHE A 73 -7.49 0.66 3.06
N ASP A 74 -7.75 -0.44 3.75
CA ASP A 74 -6.87 -0.95 4.79
C ASP A 74 -5.71 -1.78 4.19
N SER A 75 -4.87 -2.31 5.08
CA SER A 75 -3.70 -3.12 4.72
C SER A 75 -3.99 -4.45 4.03
N SER A 76 -5.25 -4.88 3.93
CA SER A 76 -5.62 -6.17 3.34
C SER A 76 -6.06 -6.09 1.88
N THR A 77 -6.28 -4.87 1.39
CA THR A 77 -6.79 -4.66 0.03
C THR A 77 -5.67 -4.78 -1.00
N GLY A 78 -5.76 -5.80 -1.86
CA GLY A 78 -4.89 -5.94 -3.03
C GLY A 78 -5.33 -5.05 -4.20
N PHE A 79 -4.37 -4.44 -4.88
CA PHE A 79 -4.56 -3.64 -6.10
C PHE A 79 -3.75 -4.21 -7.25
N LYS A 80 -4.37 -4.31 -8.42
CA LYS A 80 -3.71 -4.71 -9.66
C LYS A 80 -3.11 -3.47 -10.32
N LEU A 81 -1.78 -3.38 -10.30
CA LEU A 81 -1.01 -2.27 -10.87
C LEU A 81 -0.88 -2.38 -12.40
N PRO A 82 -0.73 -1.26 -13.13
CA PRO A 82 -0.52 -1.23 -14.58
C PRO A 82 0.61 -2.13 -15.11
N ASN A 83 1.70 -2.30 -14.36
CA ASN A 83 2.81 -3.17 -14.74
C ASN A 83 2.51 -4.68 -14.56
N GLY A 84 1.33 -5.04 -14.07
CA GLY A 84 0.92 -6.42 -13.86
C GLY A 84 1.15 -6.97 -12.45
N ALA A 85 1.78 -6.21 -11.55
CA ALA A 85 1.91 -6.61 -10.15
C ALA A 85 0.58 -6.49 -9.40
N ASP A 86 0.43 -7.26 -8.33
CA ASP A 86 -0.67 -7.18 -7.38
C ASP A 86 -0.09 -6.87 -6.00
N ARG A 87 -0.41 -5.69 -5.47
CA ARG A 87 0.21 -5.14 -4.27
C ARG A 87 -0.84 -4.72 -3.24
N SER A 88 -0.52 -4.89 -1.96
CA SER A 88 -1.37 -4.54 -0.83
C SER A 88 -0.61 -3.54 0.05
N PRO A 89 -0.82 -2.22 -0.12
CA PRO A 89 -0.20 -1.20 0.73
C PRO A 89 -0.79 -1.26 2.15
N ASP A 90 -0.08 -0.79 3.16
CA ASP A 90 -0.56 -0.82 4.56
C ASP A 90 -1.74 0.14 4.80
N ALA A 91 -1.79 1.23 4.05
CA ALA A 91 -2.97 2.06 3.87
C ALA A 91 -2.95 2.68 2.48
N SER A 92 -4.12 2.93 1.90
CA SER A 92 -4.19 3.62 0.62
C SER A 92 -5.47 4.41 0.45
N TRP A 93 -5.45 5.33 -0.53
CA TRP A 93 -6.59 6.11 -0.92
C TRP A 93 -6.66 6.28 -2.43
N VAL A 94 -7.88 6.21 -2.96
CA VAL A 94 -8.22 6.43 -4.37
C VAL A 94 -9.24 7.54 -4.44
N THR A 95 -9.03 8.51 -5.33
CA THR A 95 -10.00 9.58 -5.65
C THR A 95 -11.36 9.00 -6.02
N LEU A 96 -12.43 9.71 -5.68
CA LEU A 96 -13.79 9.22 -5.90
C LEU A 96 -14.09 9.02 -7.38
N GLU A 97 -13.63 9.95 -8.23
CA GLU A 97 -13.76 9.87 -9.68
C GLU A 97 -13.15 8.58 -10.25
N ARG A 98 -11.89 8.29 -9.88
CA ARG A 98 -11.19 7.09 -10.38
C ARG A 98 -11.82 5.80 -9.84
N TRP A 99 -12.30 5.81 -8.59
CA TRP A 99 -13.03 4.68 -8.03
C TRP A 99 -14.36 4.44 -8.74
N ASP A 100 -15.14 5.49 -8.97
CA ASP A 100 -16.47 5.37 -9.56
C ASP A 100 -16.44 4.97 -11.03
N ALA A 101 -15.35 5.26 -11.74
CA ALA A 101 -15.09 4.78 -13.10
C ALA A 101 -14.90 3.25 -13.21
N LEU A 102 -14.62 2.54 -12.11
CA LEU A 102 -14.51 1.08 -12.11
C LEU A 102 -15.89 0.40 -12.22
N THR A 103 -15.91 -0.74 -12.90
CA THR A 103 -17.11 -1.59 -12.94
C THR A 103 -17.38 -2.22 -11.57
N SER A 104 -18.61 -2.67 -11.33
CA SER A 104 -18.95 -3.37 -10.09
C SER A 104 -18.07 -4.60 -9.84
N GLU A 105 -17.74 -5.37 -10.88
CA GLU A 105 -16.87 -6.54 -10.76
C GLU A 105 -15.44 -6.15 -10.35
N GLN A 106 -14.89 -5.09 -10.96
CA GLN A 106 -13.56 -4.58 -10.61
C GLN A 106 -13.49 -4.10 -9.15
N LYS A 107 -14.59 -3.53 -8.63
CA LYS A 107 -14.68 -3.08 -7.23
C LYS A 107 -14.75 -4.23 -6.22
N THR A 108 -15.17 -5.43 -6.64
CA THR A 108 -15.33 -6.61 -5.76
C THR A 108 -14.14 -7.58 -5.77
N LYS A 109 -13.18 -7.37 -6.68
CA LYS A 109 -11.92 -8.14 -6.76
C LYS A 109 -10.75 -7.23 -6.37
N PHE A 110 -9.53 -7.54 -6.80
CA PHE A 110 -8.42 -6.59 -6.75
C PHE A 110 -8.63 -5.48 -7.79
N PRO A 111 -8.86 -4.22 -7.37
CA PRO A 111 -9.16 -3.15 -8.30
C PRO A 111 -7.98 -2.93 -9.27
N PRO A 112 -8.20 -2.88 -10.60
CA PRO A 112 -7.15 -2.66 -11.60
C PRO A 112 -6.76 -1.18 -11.69
N ILE A 113 -6.28 -0.65 -10.57
CA ILE A 113 -5.95 0.75 -10.39
C ILE A 113 -4.80 0.87 -9.38
N CYS A 114 -3.79 1.69 -9.71
CA CYS A 114 -2.82 2.12 -8.71
C CYS A 114 -3.44 3.21 -7.82
N PRO A 115 -3.40 3.08 -6.48
CA PRO A 115 -3.93 4.11 -5.59
C PRO A 115 -3.29 5.48 -5.82
N ASP A 116 -4.06 6.56 -5.64
CA ASP A 116 -3.54 7.93 -5.70
C ASP A 116 -2.54 8.19 -4.57
N PHE A 117 -2.81 7.59 -3.41
CA PHE A 117 -1.98 7.68 -2.22
C PHE A 117 -1.74 6.31 -1.61
N VAL A 118 -0.50 6.03 -1.20
CA VAL A 118 -0.08 4.77 -0.56
C VAL A 118 0.79 5.02 0.67
N VAL A 119 0.70 4.14 1.65
CA VAL A 119 1.60 4.10 2.79
C VAL A 119 2.14 2.69 2.98
N GLU A 120 3.43 2.59 3.24
CA GLU A 120 4.10 1.39 3.76
C GLU A 120 4.62 1.71 5.16
N LEU A 121 4.12 0.98 6.17
CA LEU A 121 4.52 1.10 7.56
C LEU A 121 5.45 -0.06 7.91
N MET A 122 6.75 0.20 7.94
CA MET A 122 7.72 -0.85 8.20
C MET A 122 7.54 -1.47 9.58
N SER A 123 7.41 -2.79 9.59
CA SER A 123 7.54 -3.64 10.76
C SER A 123 9.03 -3.95 11.05
N PRO A 124 9.37 -4.42 12.26
CA PRO A 124 10.76 -4.63 12.67
C PRO A 124 11.57 -5.62 11.80
N SER A 125 10.89 -6.53 11.10
CA SER A 125 11.52 -7.55 10.24
C SER A 125 11.48 -7.22 8.74
N ASP A 126 10.93 -6.07 8.35
CA ASP A 126 10.93 -5.66 6.93
C ASP A 126 12.32 -5.22 6.46
N SER A 127 12.60 -5.52 5.20
CA SER A 127 13.79 -5.03 4.50
C SER A 127 13.53 -3.63 3.95
N LEU A 128 14.31 -2.64 4.41
CA LEU A 128 14.20 -1.26 3.91
C LEU A 128 14.32 -1.20 2.39
N LYS A 129 15.26 -1.97 1.82
CA LYS A 129 15.51 -1.97 0.38
C LYS A 129 14.32 -2.51 -0.40
N GLU A 130 13.69 -3.58 0.07
CA GLU A 130 12.51 -4.16 -0.58
C GLU A 130 11.31 -3.22 -0.49
N THR A 131 11.10 -2.58 0.68
CA THR A 131 10.03 -1.58 0.84
C THR A 131 10.28 -0.36 -0.05
N GLN A 132 11.51 0.15 -0.14
CA GLN A 132 11.87 1.24 -1.05
C GLN A 132 11.62 0.88 -2.53
N ASP A 133 11.94 -0.35 -2.92
CA ASP A 133 11.69 -0.82 -4.29
C ASP A 133 10.19 -0.97 -4.57
N LYS A 134 9.39 -1.39 -3.57
CA LYS A 134 7.92 -1.39 -3.63
C LYS A 134 7.34 0.02 -3.75
N MET A 135 7.87 1.00 -3.00
CA MET A 135 7.45 2.41 -3.09
C MET A 135 7.76 3.03 -4.46
N LYS A 136 8.92 2.71 -5.03
CA LYS A 136 9.24 3.10 -6.42
C LYS A 136 8.28 2.44 -7.41
N GLU A 137 7.97 1.16 -7.23
CA GLU A 137 6.99 0.47 -8.07
C GLU A 137 5.63 1.17 -8.03
N TYR A 138 5.11 1.56 -6.86
CA TYR A 138 3.86 2.33 -6.77
C TYR A 138 3.94 3.66 -7.53
N ARG A 139 5.00 4.45 -7.30
CA ARG A 139 5.20 5.73 -7.98
C ARG A 139 5.26 5.57 -9.50
N ASP A 140 6.02 4.60 -9.98
CA ASP A 140 6.20 4.32 -11.42
C ASP A 140 4.90 3.79 -12.07
N ASN A 141 3.97 3.29 -11.26
CA ASN A 141 2.63 2.85 -11.66
C ASN A 141 1.53 3.91 -11.46
N GLY A 142 1.90 5.13 -11.07
CA GLY A 142 0.99 6.28 -11.05
C GLY A 142 0.51 6.73 -9.66
N ALA A 143 1.07 6.20 -8.57
CA ALA A 143 0.82 6.78 -7.24
C ALA A 143 1.34 8.23 -7.21
N ARG A 144 0.49 9.16 -6.77
CA ARG A 144 0.80 10.60 -6.74
C ARG A 144 1.61 10.98 -5.51
N LEU A 145 1.30 10.37 -4.37
CA LEU A 145 2.00 10.53 -3.10
C LEU A 145 2.17 9.18 -2.41
N GLY A 146 3.34 8.93 -1.85
CA GLY A 146 3.63 7.72 -1.09
C GLY A 146 4.46 8.03 0.15
N TRP A 147 4.13 7.40 1.28
CA TRP A 147 4.95 7.47 2.50
C TRP A 147 5.52 6.12 2.89
N LEU A 148 6.83 6.04 3.03
CA LEU A 148 7.50 4.92 3.70
C LEU A 148 7.83 5.36 5.12
N ILE A 149 7.21 4.73 6.11
CA ILE A 149 7.38 5.09 7.52
C ILE A 149 8.22 4.00 8.19
N ASN A 150 9.46 4.35 8.54
CA ASN A 150 10.35 3.49 9.29
C ASN A 150 10.29 3.85 10.79
N ARG A 151 9.52 3.08 11.55
CA ARG A 151 9.31 3.31 13.00
C ARG A 151 10.60 3.13 13.81
N LYS A 152 11.49 2.23 13.39
CA LYS A 152 12.73 1.91 14.11
C LYS A 152 13.73 3.06 14.05
N SER A 153 13.87 3.71 12.89
CA SER A 153 14.72 4.91 12.74
C SER A 153 13.96 6.21 12.93
N ARG A 154 12.63 6.17 13.13
CA ARG A 154 11.73 7.33 13.11
C ARG A 154 11.96 8.21 11.89
N GLN A 155 12.06 7.57 10.74
CA GLN A 155 12.31 8.23 9.46
C GLN A 155 11.09 8.07 8.57
N VAL A 156 10.79 9.11 7.79
CA VAL A 156 9.79 9.04 6.72
C VAL A 156 10.46 9.37 5.41
N GLU A 157 10.22 8.56 4.39
CA GLU A 157 10.53 8.90 3.01
C GLU A 157 9.23 9.25 2.27
N ILE A 158 9.25 10.37 1.54
CA ILE A 158 8.11 10.87 0.78
C ILE A 158 8.41 10.71 -0.71
N TYR A 159 7.54 9.96 -1.38
CA TYR A 159 7.60 9.66 -2.79
C TYR A 159 6.53 10.48 -3.52
N ARG A 160 6.94 11.27 -4.50
CA ARG A 160 6.04 12.04 -5.37
C ARG A 160 6.31 11.71 -6.82
N LEU A 161 5.29 11.77 -7.67
CA LEU A 161 5.45 11.52 -9.09
C LEU A 161 6.39 12.57 -9.72
N GLY A 162 7.48 12.11 -10.35
CA GLY A 162 8.42 12.98 -11.04
C GLY A 162 9.34 13.84 -10.15
N ALA A 163 9.38 13.59 -8.84
CA ALA A 163 10.25 14.30 -7.91
C ALA A 163 11.27 13.38 -7.22
N GLU A 164 12.34 13.99 -6.72
CA GLU A 164 13.30 13.34 -5.84
C GLU A 164 12.64 12.89 -4.53
N ILE A 165 13.17 11.82 -3.94
CA ILE A 165 12.69 11.28 -2.67
C ILE A 165 13.09 12.26 -1.57
N GLU A 166 12.12 12.76 -0.82
CA GLU A 166 12.37 13.59 0.35
C GLU A 166 12.44 12.71 1.60
N VAL A 167 13.39 12.99 2.48
CA VAL A 167 13.61 12.19 3.70
C VAL A 167 13.51 13.09 4.93
N LEU A 168 12.56 12.78 5.80
CA LEU A 168 12.34 13.49 7.05
C LEU A 168 12.81 12.65 8.24
N GLN A 169 13.50 13.30 9.18
CA GLN A 169 13.96 12.69 10.42
C GLN A 169 13.05 13.10 11.57
N SER A 170 12.45 12.11 12.24
CA SER A 170 11.55 12.26 13.38
C SER A 170 10.49 13.36 13.21
N PRO A 171 9.77 13.42 12.06
CA PRO A 171 8.71 14.42 11.90
C PRO A 171 7.57 14.17 12.90
N ALA A 172 7.00 15.25 13.45
CA ALA A 172 5.79 15.14 14.28
C ALA A 172 4.55 14.89 13.41
N THR A 173 4.53 15.46 12.20
CA THR A 173 3.40 15.39 11.29
C THR A 173 3.82 15.25 9.82
N LEU A 174 2.90 14.78 8.97
CA LEU A 174 3.06 14.76 7.50
C LEU A 174 1.86 15.42 6.83
N SER A 175 2.11 16.28 5.85
CA SER A 175 1.07 16.90 5.03
C SER A 175 0.66 15.97 3.90
N GLY A 176 -0.64 15.80 3.69
CA GLY A 176 -1.21 15.12 2.52
C GLY A 176 -1.12 15.90 1.21
N GLU A 177 -0.59 17.12 1.25
CA GLU A 177 -0.31 17.98 0.09
C GLU A 177 -1.56 18.22 -0.78
N ASP A 178 -1.39 18.34 -2.09
CA ASP A 178 -2.47 18.46 -3.06
C ASP A 178 -3.19 17.12 -3.33
N VAL A 179 -2.63 16.00 -2.86
CA VAL A 179 -3.20 14.66 -3.05
C VAL A 179 -4.31 14.38 -2.05
N LEU A 180 -4.11 14.74 -0.78
CA LEU A 180 -5.11 14.70 0.28
C LEU A 180 -5.27 16.12 0.88
N PRO A 181 -6.05 17.00 0.22
CA PRO A 181 -6.16 18.40 0.61
C PRO A 181 -6.49 18.59 2.09
N GLY A 182 -5.63 19.32 2.80
CA GLY A 182 -5.80 19.65 4.22
C GLY A 182 -5.60 18.48 5.18
N PHE A 183 -5.24 17.29 4.69
CA PHE A 183 -4.89 16.17 5.57
C PHE A 183 -3.53 16.41 6.22
N VAL A 184 -3.44 16.16 7.52
CA VAL A 184 -2.18 16.12 8.26
C VAL A 184 -2.19 14.88 9.12
N LEU A 185 -1.25 13.96 8.86
CA LEU A 185 -1.05 12.78 9.69
C LEU A 185 -0.28 13.18 10.96
N ASN A 186 -0.80 12.84 12.13
CA ASN A 186 -0.05 12.90 13.38
C ASN A 186 0.67 11.58 13.61
N LEU A 187 2.01 11.65 13.78
CA LEU A 187 2.87 10.48 13.94
C LEU A 187 3.14 10.07 15.39
N ASP A 188 2.74 10.87 16.39
CA ASP A 188 2.98 10.57 17.81
C ASP A 188 2.37 9.22 18.24
N SER A 189 1.21 8.86 17.67
CA SER A 189 0.54 7.58 17.92
C SER A 189 1.05 6.43 17.04
N ILE A 190 1.98 6.72 16.13
CA ILE A 190 2.53 5.76 15.15
C ILE A 190 3.96 5.33 15.53
N TRP A 191 4.69 6.16 16.27
CA TRP A 191 6.08 5.91 16.73
C TRP A 191 6.27 4.77 17.74
#